data_AF-A0AAV4MI07-F1
#
_entry.id   AF-A0AAV4MI07-F1
#
_cell.length_a   1.000
_cell.length_b   1.000
_cell.length_c   1.000
_cell.angle_alpha   90.00
_cell.angle_beta   90.00
_cell.angle_gamma   90.00
#
_symmetry.space_group_name_H-M   'P 1'
#
loop_
_entity.id
_entity.type
_entity.pdbx_description
1 polymer ?
#
loop_
_entity_poly.entity_id
_entity_poly.type
_entity_poly.pdbx_seq_one_letter_code
_entity_poly.pdbx_strand_id
1 'polypeptide(L)' 'MALLFHVLVFEAHNLKPAYLKFLSQVTHNKIGKFNRHLLELFGTQASKKYTDFWPPLDYRYTSLAFQETLMPWLIH' A
#
# COMPACT_ATOMS: atom_id res chain seq x y z
N MET A 1 9.24 11.14 -12.56
CA MET A 1 8.10 11.03 -11.63
C MET A 1 7.57 9.60 -11.50
N ALA A 2 7.32 8.87 -12.59
CA ALA A 2 6.81 7.49 -12.53
C ALA A 2 7.65 6.53 -11.66
N LEU A 3 8.99 6.56 -11.77
CA LEU A 3 9.87 5.72 -10.95
C LEU A 3 9.75 5.99 -9.45
N LEU A 4 9.66 7.26 -9.03
CA LEU A 4 9.51 7.62 -7.62
C LEU A 4 8.19 7.09 -7.05
N PHE A 5 7.11 7.15 -7.82
CA PHE A 5 5.83 6.57 -7.42
C PHE A 5 5.85 5.05 -7.37
N HIS A 6 6.53 4.40 -8.31
CA HIS A 6 6.71 2.95 -8.28
C HIS A 6 7.45 2.52 -7.01
N VAL A 7 8.61 3.11 -6.73
CA VAL A 7 9.38 2.82 -5.50
C VAL A 7 8.57 3.17 -4.25
N LEU A 8 7.78 4.25 -4.26
CA LEU A 8 6.92 4.61 -3.12
C LEU A 8 5.87 3.55 -2.79
N VAL A 9 5.34 2.86 -3.81
CA VAL A 9 4.30 1.85 -3.64
C VAL A 9 4.91 0.53 -3.20
N PHE A 10 6.00 0.08 -3.84
CA PHE A 10 6.57 -1.26 -3.63
C PHE A 10 7.71 -1.33 -2.62
N GLU A 11 8.55 -0.29 -2.57
CA GLU A 11 9.82 -0.29 -1.84
C GLU A 11 10.05 1.04 -1.12
N ALA A 12 9.05 1.55 -0.42
CA ALA A 12 9.17 2.84 0.26
C ALA A 12 10.30 2.88 1.30
N HIS A 13 10.74 1.70 1.77
CA HIS A 13 11.89 1.57 2.63
C HIS A 13 13.21 2.02 1.96
N ASN A 14 13.32 1.91 0.62
CA ASN A 14 14.48 2.32 -0.18
C ASN A 14 14.48 3.81 -0.56
N LEU A 15 13.37 4.54 -0.35
CA LEU A 15 13.31 5.98 -0.63
C LEU A 15 14.00 6.81 0.46
N LYS A 16 14.77 7.81 0.02
CA LYS A 16 15.33 8.82 0.94
C LYS A 16 14.18 9.57 1.65
N PRO A 17 14.30 9.86 2.96
CA PRO A 17 13.26 10.54 3.73
C PRO A 17 12.80 11.87 3.13
N ALA A 18 13.71 12.64 2.50
CA ALA A 18 13.37 13.90 1.84
C ALA A 18 12.36 13.71 0.68
N TYR A 19 12.51 12.66 -0.13
CA TYR A 19 11.57 12.37 -1.21
C TYR A 19 10.22 11.90 -0.66
N LEU A 20 10.22 11.09 0.41
CA LEU A 20 8.98 10.70 1.09
C LEU A 20 8.24 11.92 1.63
N LYS A 21 8.94 12.85 2.28
CA LYS A 21 8.35 14.10 2.80
C LYS A 21 7.75 14.94 1.68
N PHE A 22 8.47 15.11 0.57
CA PHE A 22 7.97 15.83 -0.60
C PHE A 22 6.70 15.17 -1.18
N LEU A 23 6.72 13.85 -1.39
CA LEU A 23 5.58 13.11 -1.93
C LEU A 23 4.38 13.15 -0.96
N SER A 24 4.61 13.04 0.35
CA SER A 24 3.57 13.22 1.37
C SER A 24 2.94 14.61 1.27
N GLN A 25 3.73 15.67 1.13
CA GLN A 25 3.22 17.04 1.01
C GLN A 25 2.39 17.24 -0.26
N VAL A 26 2.90 16.82 -1.42
CA VAL A 26 2.20 16.95 -2.70
C VAL A 26 0.91 16.12 -2.76
N THR A 27 0.87 14.99 -2.05
CA THR A 27 -0.31 14.12 -1.99
C THR A 27 -1.22 14.40 -0.79
N HIS A 28 -0.97 15.44 0.01
CA HIS A 28 -1.71 15.73 1.23
C HIS A 28 -1.82 14.51 2.17
N ASN A 29 -0.70 13.81 2.38
CA ASN A 29 -0.57 12.59 3.16
C ASN A 29 -1.45 11.41 2.69
N LYS A 30 -2.07 11.48 1.50
CA LYS A 30 -2.90 10.39 0.96
C LYS A 30 -2.09 9.11 0.71
N ILE A 31 -0.80 9.24 0.43
CA ILE A 31 0.09 8.07 0.24
C ILE A 31 0.18 7.21 1.51
N GLY A 32 -0.08 7.75 2.71
CA GLY A 32 -0.15 6.95 3.93
C GLY A 32 -1.34 5.97 3.94
N LYS A 33 -2.38 6.24 3.14
CA LYS A 33 -3.62 5.46 3.06
C LYS A 33 -3.62 4.43 1.92
N PHE A 34 -2.46 4.06 1.40
CA PHE A 34 -2.38 2.92 0.48
C PHE A 34 -2.43 1.62 1.27
N ASN A 35 -3.30 0.70 0.85
CA ASN A 35 -3.32 -0.64 1.40
C ASN A 35 -2.11 -1.43 0.86
N ARG A 36 -1.00 -1.37 1.61
CA ARG A 36 0.27 -2.00 1.24
C ARG A 36 0.34 -3.48 1.62
N HIS A 37 -0.54 -3.94 2.51
CA HIS A 37 -0.65 -5.35 2.85
C HIS A 37 -0.97 -6.22 1.62
N LEU A 38 -1.78 -5.70 0.69
CA LEU A 38 -2.05 -6.36 -0.58
C LEU A 38 -0.80 -6.57 -1.43
N LEU A 39 0.21 -5.71 -1.25
CA LEU A 39 1.46 -5.77 -2.00
C LEU A 39 2.43 -6.79 -1.39
N GLU A 40 2.35 -7.04 -0.08
CA GLU A 40 3.18 -8.04 0.60
C GLU A 40 2.95 -9.46 0.04
N LEU A 41 1.76 -9.75 -0.48
CA LEU A 41 1.44 -11.03 -1.12
C LEU A 41 2.29 -11.33 -2.36
N PHE A 42 2.85 -10.29 -2.97
CA PHE A 42 3.78 -10.43 -4.10
C PHE A 42 5.25 -10.51 -3.65
N GLY A 43 5.51 -10.72 -2.35
CA GLY A 43 6.85 -10.79 -1.77
C GLY A 43 7.54 -9.43 -1.63
N THR A 44 6.78 -8.34 -1.72
CA THR A 44 7.31 -6.97 -1.57
C THR A 44 7.46 -6.63 -0.09
N GLN A 45 8.19 -5.56 0.23
CA GLN A 45 8.35 -5.06 1.60
C GLN A 45 7.74 -3.66 1.73
N ALA A 46 6.57 -3.49 1.13
CA ALA A 46 5.88 -2.23 0.99
C ALA A 46 5.38 -1.71 2.35
N SER A 47 4.93 -2.60 3.23
CA SER A 47 4.32 -2.26 4.53
C SER A 47 5.33 -1.76 5.57
N LYS A 48 6.60 -2.17 5.51
CA LYS A 48 7.63 -1.95 6.56
C LYS A 48 7.76 -0.52 7.13
N LYS A 49 7.55 0.52 6.33
CA LYS A 49 7.69 1.94 6.76
C LYS A 49 6.36 2.66 7.00
N TYR A 50 5.24 1.99 6.80
CA TYR A 50 3.91 2.59 6.94
C TYR A 50 3.13 1.89 8.04
N THR A 51 2.27 2.65 8.71
CA THR A 51 1.27 2.10 9.62
C THR A 51 0.36 1.14 8.88
N ASP A 52 -0.04 0.07 9.56
CA ASP A 52 -1.05 -0.87 9.08
C ASP A 52 -2.33 -0.09 8.75
N PHE A 53 -2.57 0.07 7.46
CA PHE A 53 -3.75 0.75 6.94
C PHE A 53 -4.57 -0.27 6.16
N TRP A 54 -5.70 -0.65 6.76
CA TRP A 54 -6.72 -1.45 6.11
C TRP A 54 -7.99 -0.61 5.92
N PRO A 55 -8.34 -0.22 4.68
CA PRO A 55 -9.58 0.50 4.45
C PRO A 55 -10.79 -0.43 4.69
N PRO A 56 -11.94 0.10 5.10
CA PRO A 56 -13.19 -0.67 5.13
C PRO A 56 -13.56 -1.02 3.68
N LEU A 57 -13.32 -2.27 3.28
CA LEU A 57 -13.64 -2.76 1.95
C LEU A 57 -15.11 -3.21 1.93
N ASP A 58 -15.89 -2.66 1.00
CA ASP A 58 -17.22 -3.18 0.72
C ASP A 58 -17.09 -4.33 -0.27
N TYR A 59 -17.33 -5.55 0.22
CA TYR A 59 -17.18 -6.77 -0.55
C TYR A 59 -18.05 -6.78 -1.81
N ARG A 60 -19.18 -6.05 -1.84
CA ARG A 60 -20.06 -5.95 -3.01
C ARG A 60 -19.39 -5.30 -4.21
N TYR A 61 -18.31 -4.54 -3.99
CA TYR A 61 -17.55 -3.83 -5.03
C TYR A 61 -16.12 -4.40 -5.19
N THR A 62 -15.87 -5.63 -4.74
CA THR A 62 -14.60 -6.34 -4.94
C THR A 62 -14.78 -7.48 -5.93
N SER A 63 -13.73 -7.83 -6.67
CA SER A 63 -13.81 -8.95 -7.63
C SER A 63 -13.82 -10.31 -6.89
N LEU A 64 -14.42 -11.32 -7.50
CA LEU A 64 -14.46 -12.67 -6.93
C LEU A 64 -13.05 -13.22 -6.68
N ALA A 65 -12.15 -13.05 -7.65
CA ALA A 65 -10.75 -13.45 -7.51
C ALA A 65 -10.03 -12.76 -6.33
N PHE A 66 -10.34 -11.47 -6.09
CA PHE A 66 -9.81 -10.73 -4.94
C PHE A 66 -10.32 -11.34 -3.63
N GLN A 67 -11.62 -11.67 -3.55
CA GLN A 67 -12.22 -12.27 -2.37
C GLN A 67 -11.62 -13.66 -2.08
N GLU A 68 -11.58 -14.55 -3.07
CA GLU A 68 -11.06 -15.91 -2.89
C GLU A 68 -9.60 -15.94 -2.44
N THR A 69 -8.78 -15.01 -2.96
CA THR A 69 -7.35 -14.95 -2.67
C THR A 69 -7.07 -14.31 -1.30
N LEU A 70 -7.84 -13.29 -0.90
CA LEU A 70 -7.49 -12.41 0.21
C LEU A 70 -8.36 -12.59 1.46
N MET A 71 -9.59 -13.07 1.32
CA MET A 71 -10.46 -13.31 2.46
C MET A 71 -9.84 -14.25 3.51
N PRO A 72 -9.09 -15.32 3.14
CA PRO A 72 -8.41 -16.14 4.13
C PRO A 72 -7.41 -15.36 4.99
N TRP A 73 -6.78 -14.32 4.42
CA TRP A 73 -5.77 -13.49 5.08
C TRP A 73 -6.37 -12.36 5.92
N LEU A 74 -7.68 -12.09 5.78
CA LEU A 74 -8.37 -10.98 6.44
C LEU A 74 -9.16 -11.37 7.70
N ILE A 75 -9.35 -12.66 7.93
CA ILE A 75 -10.18 -13.21 9.02
C ILE A 75 -9.34 -13.51 10.28
N HIS A 76 -8.05 -13.13 10.31
CA HIS A 76 -7.15 -13.29 11.46
C HIS A 76 -6.74 -11.95 12.08
#